data_AF-A0A5N5LKR5-F1
#
_entry.id   AF-A0A5N5LKR5-F1
#
_cell.length_a   1.000
_cell.length_b   1.000
_cell.length_c   1.000
_cell.angle_alpha   90.00
_cell.angle_beta   90.00
_cell.angle_gamma   90.00
#
_symmetry.space_group_name_H-M   'P 1'
#
loop_
_entity.id
_entity.type
_entity.pdbx_description
1 polymer ?
#
loop_
_entity_poly.entity_id
_entity_poly.type
_entity_poly.pdbx_seq_one_letter_code
_entity_poly.pdbx_strand_id
1 'polypeptide(L)'
;MKTLLAAYSGVKKGSGSRFLSALQGLPSAPWLSRSKLVKQLQAISVLQFILTFLAMGIAATVLLLYLLCTDCWVISAVYIAWLIFDWNTPKQGGRRSAWVRNWTVWTYFRDYFPVRLIKTHNLPPNRNYIFGYHPHGIFCFGAFCNFSTEATGFSKKFPGIKPSLATLAGNFRLPLLRDYLMSGGICPVNRNSIDYLLSCNGTGNAVVIVVGGAAESLDCAPGMNSVTLRNRKGFVKLALQKGADLVPVYSFGENEAYKQVIFDEGSRWRWVQRKLQKLLGFAPCIFHGCGFFSTESWGFVPYGKPINTVVGEPITVPKLEDPTPDVVEMYHTMYVNSLTTLFNKYKTRFGLKESDVLLIH
;
A
#
# COMPACT_ATOMS: atom_id res chain seq x y z
N MET A 1 -38.75 0.45 15.32
CA MET A 1 -39.36 1.61 14.64
C MET A 1 -38.62 2.87 15.09
N LYS A 2 -37.96 3.56 14.16
CA LYS A 2 -37.36 4.92 14.20
C LYS A 2 -36.22 5.18 15.22
N THR A 3 -34.94 5.13 14.85
CA THR A 3 -34.09 6.16 14.18
C THR A 3 -33.95 7.46 14.98
N LEU A 4 -32.71 7.84 15.32
CA LEU A 4 -32.20 9.22 15.19
C LEU A 4 -30.66 9.22 15.23
N LEU A 5 -30.09 9.38 14.05
CA LEU A 5 -28.69 9.73 13.78
C LEU A 5 -28.49 11.22 14.13
N ALA A 6 -27.53 11.53 14.98
CA ALA A 6 -27.03 12.90 15.15
C ALA A 6 -25.74 13.07 14.33
N ALA A 7 -25.76 14.12 13.51
CA ALA A 7 -24.81 14.45 12.46
C ALA A 7 -23.43 14.85 13.00
N TYR A 8 -22.38 14.39 12.32
CA TYR A 8 -21.01 14.89 12.45
C TYR A 8 -20.76 15.88 11.31
N SER A 9 -20.74 17.18 11.61
CA SER A 9 -20.27 18.22 10.68
C SER A 9 -18.97 18.82 11.22
N GLY A 10 -17.91 18.81 10.40
CA GLY A 10 -16.63 19.35 10.84
C GLY A 10 -15.41 18.87 10.07
N VAL A 11 -15.50 18.72 8.75
CA VAL A 11 -14.30 18.63 7.90
C VAL A 11 -14.18 19.93 7.13
N LYS A 12 -13.18 20.75 7.50
CA LYS A 12 -12.80 21.96 6.77
C LYS A 12 -12.61 21.60 5.29
N LYS A 13 -13.39 22.25 4.41
CA LYS A 13 -13.29 22.14 2.95
C LYS A 13 -11.87 22.51 2.51
N GLY A 14 -11.11 21.52 2.04
CA GLY A 14 -9.83 21.75 1.38
C GLY A 14 -10.01 22.37 -0.02
N SER A 15 -8.92 22.94 -0.54
CA SER A 15 -8.76 23.69 -1.80
C SER A 15 -9.53 23.20 -3.05
N GLY A 16 -9.99 21.94 -3.09
CA GLY A 16 -10.80 21.39 -4.18
C GLY A 16 -12.14 22.11 -4.43
N SER A 17 -12.67 22.89 -3.48
CA SER A 17 -13.90 23.67 -3.74
C SER A 17 -13.66 24.85 -4.70
N ARG A 18 -12.43 25.39 -4.79
CA ARG A 18 -12.11 26.54 -5.66
C ARG A 18 -11.96 26.15 -7.13
N PHE A 19 -11.47 24.94 -7.41
CA PHE A 19 -11.39 24.43 -8.78
C PHE A 19 -12.79 24.11 -9.33
N LEU A 20 -13.65 23.52 -8.50
CA LEU A 20 -15.02 23.18 -8.89
C LEU A 20 -15.93 24.41 -9.04
N SER A 21 -15.68 25.52 -8.32
CA SER A 21 -16.37 26.78 -8.54
C SER A 21 -15.95 27.47 -9.84
N ALA A 22 -14.69 27.33 -10.25
CA ALA A 22 -14.19 27.89 -11.51
C ALA A 22 -14.85 27.24 -12.74
N LEU A 23 -15.30 25.99 -12.64
CA LEU A 23 -16.01 25.27 -13.70
C LEU A 23 -17.49 25.67 -13.84
N GLN A 24 -18.05 26.48 -12.92
CA GLN A 24 -19.44 26.95 -13.00
C GLN A 24 -19.67 27.99 -14.10
N GLY A 25 -18.61 28.60 -14.64
CA GLY A 25 -18.69 29.61 -15.70
C GLY A 25 -18.55 29.06 -17.12
N LEU A 26 -18.39 27.75 -17.31
CA LEU A 26 -18.25 27.15 -18.65
C LEU A 26 -19.64 26.82 -19.23
N PRO A 27 -19.87 27.04 -20.55
CA PRO A 27 -21.12 26.68 -21.20
C PRO A 27 -21.47 25.21 -20.93
N SER A 28 -22.74 24.95 -20.61
CA SER A 28 -23.25 23.63 -20.25
C SER A 28 -23.14 22.64 -21.40
N ALA A 29 -21.98 22.01 -21.53
CA ALA A 29 -21.81 20.91 -22.46
C ALA A 29 -22.40 19.63 -21.81
N PRO A 30 -23.25 18.86 -22.50
CA PRO A 30 -23.96 17.68 -21.94
C PRO A 30 -23.06 16.58 -21.36
N TRP A 31 -21.76 16.60 -21.66
CA TRP A 31 -20.75 15.66 -21.14
C TRP A 31 -20.15 16.07 -19.78
N LEU A 32 -20.42 17.30 -19.32
CA LEU A 32 -19.88 17.90 -18.08
C LEU A 32 -20.85 17.77 -16.89
N SER A 33 -21.55 16.65 -16.73
CA SER A 33 -22.28 16.43 -15.48
C SER A 33 -21.27 16.23 -14.34
N ARG A 34 -21.45 16.96 -13.23
CA ARG A 34 -20.54 16.95 -12.07
C ARG A 34 -20.21 15.53 -11.58
N SER A 35 -21.17 14.61 -11.66
CA SER A 35 -21.01 13.20 -11.30
C SER A 35 -20.05 12.45 -12.25
N LYS A 36 -20.15 12.68 -13.56
CA LYS A 36 -19.24 12.08 -14.56
C LYS A 36 -17.81 12.59 -14.38
N LEU A 37 -17.64 13.91 -14.18
CA LEU A 37 -16.32 14.50 -13.94
C LEU A 37 -15.65 13.92 -12.69
N VAL A 38 -16.39 13.76 -11.59
CA VAL A 38 -15.85 13.16 -10.37
C VAL A 38 -15.38 11.73 -10.62
N LYS A 39 -16.18 10.90 -11.32
CA LYS A 39 -15.77 9.52 -11.67
C LYS A 39 -14.52 9.48 -12.54
N GLN A 40 -14.39 10.41 -13.49
CA GLN A 40 -13.18 10.53 -14.31
C GLN A 40 -11.96 10.91 -13.46
N LEU A 41 -12.10 11.89 -12.55
CA LEU A 41 -11.02 12.26 -11.64
C LEU A 41 -10.60 11.11 -10.71
N GLN A 42 -11.57 10.30 -10.25
CA GLN A 42 -11.29 9.07 -9.50
C GLN A 42 -10.48 8.08 -10.35
N ALA A 43 -10.90 7.79 -11.59
CA ALA A 43 -10.16 6.90 -12.49
C ALA A 43 -8.75 7.44 -12.81
N ILE A 44 -8.62 8.74 -13.09
CA ILE A 44 -7.34 9.41 -13.35
C ILE A 44 -6.42 9.31 -12.13
N SER A 45 -6.94 9.46 -10.91
CA SER A 45 -6.13 9.36 -9.69
C SER A 45 -5.51 7.97 -9.51
N VAL A 46 -6.25 6.92 -9.85
CA VAL A 46 -5.76 5.54 -9.76
C VAL A 46 -4.77 5.23 -10.89
N LEU A 47 -5.06 5.69 -12.11
CA LEU A 47 -4.12 5.59 -13.22
C LEU A 47 -2.83 6.36 -12.96
N GLN A 48 -2.90 7.55 -12.36
CA GLN A 48 -1.73 8.31 -11.95
C GLN A 48 -0.85 7.50 -11.00
N PHE A 49 -1.44 6.84 -10.00
CA PHE A 49 -0.71 5.96 -9.10
C PHE A 49 -0.05 4.79 -9.85
N ILE A 50 -0.79 4.08 -10.70
CA ILE A 50 -0.29 2.92 -11.47
C ILE A 50 0.87 3.34 -12.40
N LEU A 51 0.66 4.39 -13.20
CA LEU A 51 1.67 4.90 -14.13
C LEU A 51 2.90 5.44 -13.39
N THR A 52 2.71 6.07 -12.24
CA THR A 52 3.82 6.52 -11.41
C THR A 52 4.65 5.33 -10.93
N PHE A 53 4.01 4.29 -10.42
CA PHE A 53 4.70 3.09 -9.93
C PHE A 53 5.45 2.35 -11.06
N LEU A 54 4.84 2.21 -12.23
CA LEU A 54 5.40 1.43 -13.34
C LEU A 54 6.41 2.20 -14.21
N ALA A 55 6.15 3.49 -14.48
CA ALA A 55 6.86 4.22 -15.53
C ALA A 55 7.75 5.35 -15.02
N MET A 56 7.43 6.01 -13.90
CA MET A 56 8.14 7.23 -13.47
C MET A 56 9.64 7.00 -13.31
N GLY A 57 10.05 5.94 -12.62
CA GLY A 57 11.46 5.66 -12.38
C GLY A 57 12.24 5.34 -13.66
N ILE A 58 11.64 4.57 -14.57
CA ILE A 58 12.25 4.22 -15.86
C ILE A 58 12.34 5.47 -16.75
N ALA A 59 11.24 6.20 -16.90
CA ALA A 59 11.20 7.42 -17.71
C ALA A 59 12.18 8.48 -17.20
N ALA A 60 12.26 8.69 -15.88
CA ALA A 60 13.22 9.59 -15.28
C ALA A 60 14.68 9.14 -15.52
N THR A 61 14.96 7.84 -15.46
CA THR A 61 16.29 7.30 -15.76
C THR A 61 16.67 7.56 -17.22
N VAL A 62 15.78 7.20 -18.15
CA VAL A 62 16.01 7.42 -19.59
C VAL A 62 16.18 8.90 -19.90
N LEU A 63 15.36 9.77 -19.31
CA LEU A 63 15.48 11.22 -19.48
C LEU A 63 16.83 11.74 -18.97
N LEU A 64 17.28 11.33 -17.79
CA LEU A 64 18.59 11.76 -17.25
C LEU A 64 19.74 11.28 -18.14
N LEU A 65 19.69 10.04 -18.62
CA LEU A 65 20.68 9.50 -19.54
C LEU A 65 20.69 10.24 -20.89
N TYR A 66 19.51 10.55 -21.42
CA TYR A 66 19.37 11.35 -22.63
C TYR A 66 19.96 12.75 -22.44
N LEU A 67 19.62 13.44 -21.35
CA LEU A 67 20.11 14.79 -21.06
C LEU A 67 21.63 14.85 -20.91
N LEU A 68 22.29 13.79 -20.41
CA LEU A 68 23.76 13.68 -20.37
C LEU A 68 24.39 13.75 -21.77
N CYS A 69 23.66 13.36 -22.81
CA CYS A 69 24.10 13.41 -24.20
C CYS A 69 23.69 14.72 -24.91
N THR A 70 23.22 15.74 -24.18
CA THR A 70 22.79 17.04 -24.73
C THR A 70 23.51 18.20 -24.04
N ASP A 71 23.32 19.43 -24.53
CA ASP A 71 23.82 20.66 -23.88
C ASP A 71 23.26 20.86 -22.46
N CYS A 72 22.18 20.15 -22.10
CA CYS A 72 21.57 20.15 -20.77
C CYS A 72 22.22 19.16 -19.78
N TRP A 73 23.38 18.57 -20.10
CA TRP A 73 24.03 17.53 -19.28
C TRP A 73 24.27 17.96 -17.83
N VAL A 74 24.49 19.25 -17.58
CA VAL A 74 24.72 19.82 -16.24
C VAL A 74 23.56 19.50 -15.30
N ILE A 75 22.31 19.49 -15.79
CA ILE A 75 21.12 19.15 -15.00
C ILE A 75 21.24 17.71 -14.48
N SER A 76 21.58 16.78 -15.38
CA SER A 76 21.77 15.37 -15.00
C SER A 76 22.96 15.18 -14.08
N ALA A 77 24.09 15.85 -14.33
CA ALA A 77 25.28 15.74 -13.49
C ALA A 77 25.01 16.21 -12.06
N VAL A 78 24.35 17.36 -11.89
CA VAL A 78 23.97 17.88 -10.57
C VAL A 78 23.01 16.93 -9.86
N TYR A 79 22.00 16.40 -10.57
CA TYR A 79 21.05 15.47 -9.97
C TYR A 79 21.71 14.14 -9.57
N ILE A 80 22.61 13.60 -10.40
CA ILE A 80 23.37 12.37 -10.09
C ILE A 80 24.31 12.59 -8.90
N ALA A 81 25.01 13.72 -8.84
CA ALA A 81 25.85 14.07 -7.70
C ALA A 81 25.02 14.12 -6.40
N TRP A 82 23.84 14.73 -6.46
CA TRP A 82 22.89 14.73 -5.35
C TRP A 82 22.42 13.32 -4.99
N LEU A 83 22.10 12.44 -5.95
CA LEU A 83 21.72 11.05 -5.69
C LEU A 83 22.81 10.26 -4.98
N ILE A 84 24.09 10.48 -5.34
CA ILE A 84 25.24 9.82 -4.70
C ILE A 84 25.35 10.29 -3.24
N PHE A 85 25.29 11.60 -3.01
CA PHE A 85 25.31 12.16 -1.66
C PHE A 85 24.13 11.66 -0.81
N ASP A 86 22.95 11.55 -1.43
CA ASP A 86 21.70 11.20 -0.78
C ASP A 86 21.41 9.69 -0.71
N TRP A 87 22.37 8.84 -1.11
CA TRP A 87 22.13 7.43 -1.42
C TRP A 87 21.45 6.64 -0.30
N ASN A 88 21.80 6.93 0.97
CA ASN A 88 21.34 6.17 2.13
C ASN A 88 20.06 6.70 2.77
N THR A 89 19.57 7.88 2.38
CA THR A 89 18.37 8.50 2.99
C THR A 89 17.13 7.61 3.01
N PRO A 90 16.81 6.83 1.95
CA PRO A 90 15.69 5.89 1.99
C PRO A 90 15.75 4.86 3.12
N LYS A 91 16.96 4.44 3.52
CA LYS A 91 17.17 3.47 4.61
C LYS A 91 17.12 4.12 6.00
N GLN A 92 17.11 5.44 6.08
CA GLN A 92 17.18 6.22 7.31
C GLN A 92 15.87 6.99 7.58
N GLY A 93 14.73 6.40 7.19
CA GLY A 93 13.39 6.97 7.41
C GLY A 93 12.89 7.91 6.31
N GLY A 94 13.72 8.19 5.30
CA GLY A 94 13.32 8.95 4.12
C GLY A 94 12.90 10.39 4.42
N ARG A 95 12.09 10.97 3.52
CA ARG A 95 11.64 12.37 3.56
C ARG A 95 10.13 12.49 3.46
N ARG A 96 9.45 12.05 4.52
CA ARG A 96 7.99 12.10 4.58
C ARG A 96 7.47 13.54 4.49
N SER A 97 6.55 13.79 3.57
CA SER A 97 5.91 15.10 3.37
C SER A 97 4.45 15.06 3.79
N ALA A 98 4.09 15.87 4.79
CA ALA A 98 2.69 16.03 5.17
C ALA A 98 1.86 16.61 4.01
N TRP A 99 2.45 17.49 3.20
CA TRP A 99 1.77 18.09 2.06
C TRP A 99 1.41 17.05 0.99
N VAL A 100 2.37 16.21 0.57
CA VAL A 100 2.13 15.16 -0.43
C VAL A 100 1.08 14.17 0.08
N ARG A 101 1.18 13.72 1.33
CA ARG A 101 0.22 12.78 1.94
C ARG A 101 -1.20 13.34 2.03
N ASN A 102 -1.38 14.65 1.98
CA ASN A 102 -2.69 15.34 2.04
C ASN A 102 -3.17 15.85 0.67
N TRP A 103 -2.53 15.48 -0.45
CA TRP A 103 -3.02 15.88 -1.77
C TRP A 103 -4.45 15.41 -2.04
N THR A 104 -5.24 16.29 -2.67
CA THR A 104 -6.65 16.02 -3.01
C THR A 104 -6.81 14.79 -3.90
N VAL A 105 -5.81 14.47 -4.74
CA VAL A 105 -5.80 13.28 -5.60
C VAL A 105 -6.02 11.98 -4.80
N TRP A 106 -5.53 11.91 -3.56
CA TRP A 106 -5.75 10.74 -2.69
C TRP A 106 -7.18 10.60 -2.21
N THR A 107 -7.94 11.70 -2.15
CA THR A 107 -9.38 11.65 -1.85
C THR A 107 -10.14 11.01 -3.00
N TYR A 108 -9.82 11.39 -4.25
CA TYR A 108 -10.38 10.75 -5.44
C TYR A 108 -9.96 9.27 -5.54
N PHE A 109 -8.70 8.96 -5.22
CA PHE A 109 -8.21 7.58 -5.20
C PHE A 109 -8.99 6.73 -4.18
N ARG A 110 -9.17 7.23 -2.96
CA ARG A 110 -9.97 6.57 -1.92
C ARG A 110 -11.40 6.33 -2.40
N ASP A 111 -12.02 7.34 -3.01
CA ASP A 111 -13.43 7.28 -3.42
C ASP A 111 -13.65 6.44 -4.69
N TYR A 112 -12.59 6.11 -5.43
CA TYR A 112 -12.64 5.15 -6.54
C TYR A 112 -12.94 3.72 -6.05
N PHE A 113 -12.25 3.28 -4.98
CA PHE A 113 -12.37 1.95 -4.36
C PHE A 113 -13.16 1.96 -3.04
N PRO A 114 -14.01 2.97 -2.80
CA PRO A 114 -14.47 3.35 -1.45
C PRO A 114 -13.61 2.88 -0.26
N VAL A 115 -12.30 3.24 -0.21
CA VAL A 115 -11.35 2.66 0.75
C VAL A 115 -11.69 3.06 2.19
N ARG A 116 -11.72 2.09 3.10
CA ARG A 116 -11.97 2.31 4.54
C ARG A 116 -10.88 1.70 5.40
N LEU A 117 -10.41 2.48 6.39
CA LEU A 117 -9.52 2.03 7.46
C LEU A 117 -10.30 1.84 8.76
N ILE A 118 -10.43 0.59 9.19
CA ILE A 118 -11.13 0.18 10.41
C ILE A 118 -10.09 -0.04 11.50
N LYS A 119 -10.18 0.78 12.54
CA LYS A 119 -9.39 0.64 13.77
C LYS A 119 -10.16 -0.23 14.74
N THR A 120 -9.52 -1.28 15.28
CA THR A 120 -10.12 -2.12 16.32
C THR A 120 -9.63 -1.77 17.72
N HIS A 121 -8.35 -1.38 17.86
CA HIS A 121 -7.70 -1.10 19.14
C HIS A 121 -6.91 0.20 19.11
N ASN A 122 -6.69 0.78 20.29
CA ASN A 122 -5.74 1.88 20.47
C ASN A 122 -4.31 1.35 20.42
N LEU A 123 -3.41 2.13 19.83
CA LEU A 123 -1.99 1.81 19.79
C LEU A 123 -1.23 2.88 20.57
N PRO A 124 -0.66 2.53 21.74
CA PRO A 124 0.18 3.44 22.51
C PRO A 124 1.37 4.02 21.70
N PRO A 125 1.56 5.35 21.64
CA PRO A 125 2.63 5.97 20.86
C PRO A 125 4.03 5.80 21.49
N ASN A 126 4.11 5.23 22.69
CA ASN A 126 5.36 4.87 23.35
C ASN A 126 5.90 3.49 22.91
N ARG A 127 5.23 2.80 21.98
CA ARG A 127 5.68 1.54 21.40
C ARG A 127 5.88 1.65 19.90
N ASN A 128 6.70 0.77 19.35
CA ASN A 128 6.86 0.59 17.91
C ASN A 128 6.10 -0.66 17.48
N TYR A 129 5.72 -0.69 16.20
CA TYR A 129 4.84 -1.70 15.65
C TYR A 129 5.34 -2.22 14.30
N ILE A 130 5.11 -3.51 14.06
CA ILE A 130 5.14 -4.10 12.71
C ILE A 130 3.72 -4.50 12.34
N PHE A 131 3.15 -3.83 11.34
CA PHE A 131 1.86 -4.18 10.78
C PHE A 131 2.09 -5.20 9.67
N GLY A 132 1.62 -6.43 9.85
CA GLY A 132 1.59 -7.40 8.76
C GLY A 132 0.31 -7.21 7.95
N TYR A 133 0.46 -6.69 6.73
CA TYR A 133 -0.65 -6.43 5.81
C TYR A 133 -0.92 -7.62 4.90
N HIS A 134 -2.20 -7.98 4.77
CA HIS A 134 -2.69 -9.12 4.00
C HIS A 134 -4.01 -8.79 3.29
N PRO A 135 -4.27 -9.32 2.09
CA PRO A 135 -3.30 -9.87 1.13
C PRO A 135 -2.59 -8.74 0.36
N HIS A 136 -1.55 -9.05 -0.42
CA HIS A 136 -0.87 -8.06 -1.28
C HIS A 136 -1.76 -7.51 -2.41
N GLY A 137 -2.56 -8.35 -3.07
CA GLY A 137 -3.19 -8.00 -4.34
C GLY A 137 -2.15 -7.71 -5.43
N ILE A 138 -2.54 -7.07 -6.55
CA ILE A 138 -1.57 -6.73 -7.62
C ILE A 138 -0.75 -5.48 -7.26
N PHE A 139 -1.41 -4.42 -6.79
CA PHE A 139 -0.78 -3.11 -6.53
C PHE A 139 -0.89 -2.61 -5.08
N CYS A 140 -1.44 -3.39 -4.16
CA CYS A 140 -1.66 -2.99 -2.77
C CYS A 140 -2.37 -1.62 -2.62
N PHE A 141 -3.43 -1.37 -3.40
CA PHE A 141 -4.17 -0.10 -3.39
C PHE A 141 -4.64 0.28 -1.98
N GLY A 142 -5.12 -0.69 -1.19
CA GLY A 142 -5.52 -0.47 0.20
C GLY A 142 -4.34 -0.07 1.09
N ALA A 143 -3.19 -0.74 0.96
CA ALA A 143 -2.01 -0.45 1.77
C ALA A 143 -1.46 0.95 1.47
N PHE A 144 -1.36 1.29 0.18
CA PHE A 144 -0.91 2.62 -0.24
C PHE A 144 -1.84 3.70 0.31
N CYS A 145 -3.15 3.59 0.05
CA CYS A 145 -4.13 4.59 0.48
C CYS A 145 -4.11 4.78 2.00
N ASN A 146 -4.11 3.69 2.77
CA ASN A 146 -4.24 3.74 4.22
C ASN A 146 -2.96 4.15 4.96
N PHE A 147 -1.78 3.77 4.45
CA PHE A 147 -0.54 3.92 5.19
C PHE A 147 0.44 4.92 4.56
N SER A 148 0.27 5.25 3.28
CA SER A 148 1.12 6.21 2.56
C SER A 148 0.46 7.56 2.31
N THR A 149 -0.83 7.71 2.64
CA THR A 149 -1.58 8.97 2.49
C THR A 149 -2.38 9.28 3.76
N GLU A 150 -3.04 10.44 3.81
CA GLU A 150 -4.01 10.80 4.85
C GLU A 150 -5.48 10.67 4.38
N ALA A 151 -5.74 10.09 3.20
CA ALA A 151 -7.08 10.04 2.62
C ALA A 151 -8.11 9.31 3.51
N THR A 152 -7.68 8.30 4.27
CA THR A 152 -8.51 7.58 5.24
C THR A 152 -8.33 8.06 6.69
N GLY A 153 -7.57 9.16 6.88
CA GLY A 153 -7.36 9.81 8.16
C GLY A 153 -6.55 8.99 9.15
N PHE A 154 -5.48 8.33 8.70
CA PHE A 154 -4.63 7.48 9.54
C PHE A 154 -4.20 8.20 10.82
N SER A 155 -3.65 9.42 10.70
CA SER A 155 -3.09 10.15 11.84
C SER A 155 -4.16 10.53 12.87
N LYS A 156 -5.44 10.63 12.47
CA LYS A 156 -6.57 10.83 13.39
C LYS A 156 -7.00 9.54 14.08
N LYS A 157 -6.94 8.41 13.39
CA LYS A 157 -7.30 7.09 13.93
C LYS A 157 -6.23 6.60 14.91
N PHE A 158 -4.96 6.78 14.58
CA PHE A 158 -3.81 6.35 15.38
C PHE A 158 -2.95 7.56 15.75
N PRO A 159 -3.41 8.41 16.69
CA PRO A 159 -2.67 9.60 17.07
C PRO A 159 -1.29 9.23 17.64
N GLY A 160 -0.26 9.95 17.21
CA GLY A 160 1.13 9.69 17.60
C GLY A 160 1.80 8.52 16.87
N ILE A 161 1.08 7.78 16.02
CA ILE A 161 1.65 6.68 15.22
C ILE A 161 2.03 7.16 13.82
N LYS A 162 3.24 6.82 13.39
CA LYS A 162 3.82 7.15 12.09
C LYS A 162 3.90 5.88 11.24
N PRO A 163 3.01 5.69 10.25
CA PRO A 163 3.07 4.54 9.37
C PRO A 163 4.18 4.72 8.33
N SER A 164 4.89 3.63 8.04
CA SER A 164 5.87 3.53 6.96
C SER A 164 5.63 2.25 6.17
N LEU A 165 5.01 2.38 5.01
CA LEU A 165 4.79 1.24 4.11
C LEU A 165 6.13 0.79 3.52
N ALA A 166 6.44 -0.49 3.66
CA ALA A 166 7.66 -1.08 3.12
C ALA A 166 7.40 -1.67 1.72
N THR A 167 8.18 -1.27 0.72
CA THR A 167 8.08 -1.77 -0.66
C THR A 167 9.44 -2.13 -1.23
N LEU A 168 9.48 -2.73 -2.43
CA LEU A 168 10.68 -3.24 -3.09
C LEU A 168 11.84 -2.24 -3.03
N ALA A 169 12.97 -2.67 -2.44
CA ALA A 169 14.14 -1.81 -2.23
C ALA A 169 14.74 -1.25 -3.54
N GLY A 170 14.55 -1.95 -4.67
CA GLY A 170 14.96 -1.50 -5.99
C GLY A 170 14.32 -0.18 -6.42
N ASN A 171 13.08 0.08 -6.01
CA ASN A 171 12.36 1.33 -6.35
C ASN A 171 13.10 2.58 -5.85
N PHE A 172 13.87 2.45 -4.77
CA PHE A 172 14.61 3.56 -4.16
C PHE A 172 15.96 3.85 -4.81
N ARG A 173 16.32 3.07 -5.85
CA ARG A 173 17.46 3.33 -6.73
C ARG A 173 17.07 4.09 -7.99
N LEU A 174 15.77 4.19 -8.28
CA LEU A 174 15.27 4.87 -9.46
C LEU A 174 15.10 6.38 -9.18
N PRO A 175 15.63 7.25 -10.06
CA PRO A 175 15.54 8.69 -9.94
C PRO A 175 14.08 9.15 -9.96
N LEU A 176 13.78 10.23 -9.24
CA LEU A 176 12.45 10.81 -8.98
C LEU A 176 11.46 9.88 -8.27
N LEU A 177 11.35 8.61 -8.66
CA LEU A 177 10.48 7.63 -8.01
C LEU A 177 10.86 7.44 -6.54
N ARG A 178 12.16 7.35 -6.22
CA ARG A 178 12.63 7.23 -4.83
C ARG A 178 12.12 8.37 -3.94
N ASP A 179 12.13 9.59 -4.47
CA ASP A 179 11.76 10.81 -3.74
C ASP A 179 10.25 10.91 -3.59
N TYR A 180 9.53 10.56 -4.66
CA TYR A 180 8.08 10.43 -4.63
C TYR A 180 7.62 9.41 -3.58
N LEU A 181 8.22 8.22 -3.54
CA LEU A 181 7.89 7.19 -2.54
C LEU A 181 8.22 7.66 -1.11
N MET A 182 9.41 8.23 -0.90
CA MET A 182 9.82 8.77 0.41
C MET A 182 8.88 9.88 0.89
N SER A 183 8.35 10.70 -0.03
CA SER A 183 7.40 11.77 0.31
C SER A 183 6.09 11.23 0.89
N GLY A 184 5.66 10.02 0.48
CA GLY A 184 4.54 9.29 1.08
C GLY A 184 4.87 8.66 2.44
N GLY A 185 6.13 8.69 2.88
CA GLY A 185 6.63 7.96 4.05
C GLY A 185 6.90 6.47 3.77
N ILE A 186 6.99 6.09 2.50
CA ILE A 186 7.28 4.72 2.06
C ILE A 186 8.78 4.46 2.20
N CYS A 187 9.14 3.26 2.63
CA CYS A 187 10.53 2.85 2.86
C CYS A 187 10.90 1.55 2.12
N PRO A 188 12.20 1.26 1.93
CA PRO A 188 12.66 -0.02 1.42
C PRO A 188 12.31 -1.18 2.35
N VAL A 189 11.76 -2.27 1.80
CA VAL A 189 11.56 -3.55 2.50
C VAL A 189 12.88 -4.32 2.62
N ASN A 190 13.78 -3.82 3.48
CA ASN A 190 15.01 -4.50 3.85
C ASN A 190 15.30 -4.33 5.34
N ARG A 191 16.13 -5.23 5.87
CA ARG A 191 16.41 -5.31 7.31
C ARG A 191 16.93 -4.00 7.87
N ASN A 192 17.89 -3.35 7.19
CA ASN A 192 18.54 -2.14 7.69
C ASN A 192 17.55 -0.96 7.80
N SER A 193 16.65 -0.82 6.81
CA SER A 193 15.66 0.26 6.83
C SER A 193 14.62 0.05 7.94
N ILE A 194 14.15 -1.18 8.10
CA ILE A 194 13.15 -1.50 9.13
C ILE A 194 13.79 -1.40 10.51
N ASP A 195 15.03 -1.87 10.68
CA ASP A 195 15.79 -1.72 11.91
C ASP A 195 15.96 -0.26 12.32
N TYR A 196 16.39 0.60 11.39
CA TYR A 196 16.54 2.03 11.66
C TYR A 196 15.21 2.65 12.15
N LEU A 197 14.09 2.33 11.50
CA LEU A 197 12.78 2.85 11.88
C LEU A 197 12.32 2.37 13.27
N LEU A 198 12.69 1.15 13.67
CA LEU A 198 12.28 0.58 14.94
C LEU A 198 13.26 0.87 16.09
N SER A 199 14.51 1.24 15.78
CA SER A 199 15.58 1.47 16.77
C SER A 199 15.98 2.95 16.91
N CYS A 200 16.16 3.65 15.80
CA CYS A 200 16.79 4.97 15.77
C CYS A 200 15.77 6.12 15.61
N ASN A 201 14.56 5.82 15.13
CA ASN A 201 13.55 6.83 14.80
C ASN A 201 12.56 7.12 15.96
N GLY A 202 12.98 6.87 17.21
CA GLY A 202 12.15 7.02 18.39
C GLY A 202 11.02 5.99 18.50
N THR A 203 9.95 6.33 19.24
CA THR A 203 8.75 5.50 19.41
C THR A 203 7.60 5.95 18.52
N GLY A 204 6.53 5.14 18.45
CA GLY A 204 5.34 5.44 17.66
C GLY A 204 5.51 5.12 16.18
N ASN A 205 6.53 4.38 15.78
CA ASN A 205 6.73 3.95 14.40
C ASN A 205 5.91 2.69 14.11
N ALA A 206 5.17 2.67 13.00
CA ALA A 206 4.46 1.49 12.52
C ALA A 206 4.96 1.12 11.12
N VAL A 207 5.85 0.13 11.05
CA VAL A 207 6.35 -0.37 9.77
C VAL A 207 5.33 -1.34 9.20
N VAL A 208 4.80 -1.03 8.02
CA VAL A 208 3.78 -1.85 7.36
C VAL A 208 4.45 -2.74 6.32
N ILE A 209 4.40 -4.05 6.54
CA ILE A 209 5.01 -5.06 5.68
C ILE A 209 3.90 -5.85 5.03
N VAL A 210 3.85 -5.86 3.71
CA VAL A 210 2.98 -6.77 2.95
C VAL A 210 3.66 -8.14 2.92
N VAL A 211 3.24 -9.04 3.81
CA VAL A 211 4.07 -10.18 4.25
C VAL A 211 4.29 -11.21 3.15
N GLY A 212 3.25 -11.54 2.37
CA GLY A 212 3.41 -12.48 1.26
C GLY A 212 4.13 -11.90 0.05
N GLY A 213 4.18 -10.57 -0.05
CA GLY A 213 4.97 -9.84 -1.05
C GLY A 213 4.58 -10.22 -2.49
N ALA A 214 5.58 -10.20 -3.38
CA ALA A 214 5.40 -10.54 -4.79
C ALA A 214 4.85 -11.97 -5.03
N ALA A 215 4.94 -12.89 -4.07
CA ALA A 215 4.40 -14.24 -4.25
C ALA A 215 2.86 -14.21 -4.23
N GLU A 216 2.26 -13.47 -3.29
CA GLU A 216 0.80 -13.31 -3.23
C GLU A 216 0.23 -12.63 -4.46
N SER A 217 0.93 -11.65 -5.05
CA SER A 217 0.44 -10.98 -6.26
C SER A 217 0.30 -11.93 -7.45
N LEU A 218 1.09 -13.01 -7.52
CA LEU A 218 0.98 -14.01 -8.59
C LEU A 218 -0.24 -14.93 -8.47
N ASP A 219 -0.84 -14.97 -7.28
CA ASP A 219 -2.00 -15.81 -6.96
C ASP A 219 -3.23 -14.95 -6.61
N CYS A 220 -3.18 -13.65 -6.93
CA CYS A 220 -4.26 -12.71 -6.73
C CYS A 220 -5.38 -12.95 -7.75
N ALA A 221 -6.54 -13.38 -7.28
CA ALA A 221 -7.77 -13.45 -8.09
C ALA A 221 -9.00 -12.98 -7.29
N PRO A 222 -10.03 -12.44 -7.99
CA PRO A 222 -11.33 -12.17 -7.37
C PRO A 222 -11.90 -13.40 -6.67
N GLY A 223 -12.47 -13.21 -5.49
CA GLY A 223 -13.02 -14.25 -4.62
C GLY A 223 -11.99 -15.04 -3.81
N MET A 224 -10.69 -14.88 -4.08
CA MET A 224 -9.65 -15.61 -3.34
C MET A 224 -9.26 -14.88 -2.05
N ASN A 225 -9.27 -15.62 -0.94
CA ASN A 225 -8.77 -15.19 0.36
C ASN A 225 -7.59 -16.08 0.77
N SER A 226 -6.51 -15.99 0.02
CA SER A 226 -5.28 -16.74 0.26
C SER A 226 -4.14 -15.80 0.61
N VAL A 227 -3.32 -16.22 1.57
CA VAL A 227 -2.14 -15.49 2.02
C VAL A 227 -0.92 -16.39 2.07
N THR A 228 0.25 -15.87 1.68
CA THR A 228 1.55 -16.54 1.83
C THR A 228 2.17 -16.12 3.15
N LEU A 229 1.98 -16.93 4.19
CA LEU A 229 2.35 -16.58 5.57
C LEU A 229 3.00 -17.72 6.34
N ARG A 230 2.72 -19.00 6.01
CA ARG A 230 3.13 -20.16 6.79
C ARG A 230 4.63 -20.18 7.07
N ASN A 231 5.42 -19.88 6.06
CA ASN A 231 6.88 -19.89 6.14
C ASN A 231 7.50 -18.48 6.26
N ARG A 232 6.68 -17.43 6.40
CA ARG A 232 7.14 -16.03 6.48
C ARG A 232 7.36 -15.61 7.92
N LYS A 233 8.45 -16.07 8.54
CA LYS A 233 8.74 -15.82 9.97
C LYS A 233 9.69 -14.64 10.22
N GLY A 234 10.28 -14.08 9.17
CA GLY A 234 11.30 -13.02 9.28
C GLY A 234 10.81 -11.73 9.95
N PHE A 235 9.55 -11.33 9.71
CA PHE A 235 8.99 -10.14 10.34
C PHE A 235 8.74 -10.34 11.85
N VAL A 236 8.38 -11.56 12.26
CA VAL A 236 8.24 -11.95 13.68
C VAL A 236 9.59 -11.95 14.38
N LYS A 237 10.61 -12.54 13.75
CA LYS A 237 11.99 -12.48 14.26
C LYS A 237 12.45 -11.04 14.46
N LEU A 238 12.17 -10.18 13.48
CA LEU A 238 12.54 -8.75 13.56
C LEU A 238 11.74 -8.01 14.65
N ALA A 239 10.44 -8.28 14.79
CA ALA A 239 9.61 -7.74 15.86
C ALA A 239 10.20 -8.04 17.25
N LEU A 240 10.55 -9.30 17.50
CA LEU A 240 11.18 -9.75 18.75
C LEU A 240 12.54 -9.06 18.97
N GLN A 241 13.36 -8.93 17.93
CA GLN A 241 14.66 -8.26 18.04
C GLN A 241 14.57 -6.78 18.41
N LYS A 242 13.46 -6.14 18.06
CA LYS A 242 13.28 -4.70 18.25
C LYS A 242 12.28 -4.37 19.36
N GLY A 243 11.61 -5.37 19.93
CA GLY A 243 10.52 -5.15 20.88
C GLY A 243 9.35 -4.39 20.24
N ALA A 244 9.12 -4.60 18.95
CA ALA A 244 8.06 -3.94 18.19
C ALA A 244 6.84 -4.86 18.10
N ASP A 245 5.69 -4.41 18.59
CA ASP A 245 4.50 -5.24 18.69
C ASP A 245 3.98 -5.61 17.29
N LEU A 246 3.50 -6.85 17.16
CA LEU A 246 2.98 -7.36 15.90
C LEU A 246 1.49 -7.03 15.78
N VAL A 247 1.08 -6.41 14.66
CA VAL A 247 -0.33 -6.06 14.43
C VAL A 247 -0.81 -6.73 13.15
N PRO A 248 -1.76 -7.68 13.22
CA PRO A 248 -2.34 -8.27 12.02
C PRO A 248 -3.26 -7.27 11.33
N VAL A 249 -3.13 -7.13 10.02
CA VAL A 249 -3.94 -6.25 9.19
C VAL A 249 -4.48 -7.06 8.01
N TYR A 250 -5.80 -7.07 7.84
CA TYR A 250 -6.45 -7.72 6.70
C TYR A 250 -7.26 -6.73 5.87
N SER A 251 -7.14 -6.78 4.54
CA SER A 251 -7.81 -5.90 3.59
C SER A 251 -8.78 -6.67 2.70
N PHE A 252 -10.06 -6.57 3.02
CA PHE A 252 -11.12 -7.17 2.22
C PHE A 252 -11.33 -6.38 0.93
N GLY A 253 -11.46 -7.07 -0.21
CA GLY A 253 -11.66 -6.46 -1.52
C GLY A 253 -10.38 -6.12 -2.29
N GLU A 254 -9.20 -6.32 -1.69
CA GLU A 254 -7.91 -6.03 -2.35
C GLU A 254 -7.72 -6.84 -3.65
N ASN A 255 -8.08 -8.13 -3.61
CA ASN A 255 -7.96 -9.05 -4.75
C ASN A 255 -9.04 -8.84 -5.83
N GLU A 256 -10.04 -8.00 -5.58
CA GLU A 256 -11.15 -7.73 -6.52
C GLU A 256 -10.79 -6.67 -7.56
N ALA A 257 -9.67 -5.98 -7.39
CA ALA A 257 -9.30 -4.82 -8.21
C ALA A 257 -8.97 -5.19 -9.66
N TYR A 258 -8.55 -6.43 -9.93
CA TYR A 258 -8.18 -6.89 -11.25
C TYR A 258 -8.53 -8.36 -11.46
N LYS A 259 -8.73 -8.74 -12.72
CA LYS A 259 -8.70 -10.13 -13.15
C LYS A 259 -7.30 -10.45 -13.65
N GLN A 260 -6.78 -11.61 -13.30
CA GLN A 260 -5.42 -12.04 -13.64
C GLN A 260 -5.46 -13.42 -14.29
N VAL A 261 -4.56 -13.65 -15.24
CA VAL A 261 -4.25 -14.98 -15.74
C VAL A 261 -3.36 -15.67 -14.71
N ILE A 262 -3.89 -16.71 -14.08
CA ILE A 262 -3.16 -17.57 -13.15
C ILE A 262 -2.73 -18.82 -13.91
N PHE A 263 -1.42 -19.09 -13.92
CA PHE A 263 -0.86 -20.29 -14.53
C PHE A 263 -0.90 -21.45 -13.54
N ASP A 264 -1.31 -22.63 -14.02
CA ASP A 264 -1.37 -23.83 -13.19
C ASP A 264 -0.01 -24.20 -12.59
N GLU A 265 -0.06 -24.75 -11.38
CA GLU A 265 1.13 -25.29 -10.71
C GLU A 265 1.73 -26.44 -11.53
N GLY A 266 3.06 -26.41 -11.70
CA GLY A 266 3.79 -27.36 -12.57
C GLY A 266 3.88 -26.96 -14.04
N SER A 267 3.14 -25.95 -14.50
CA SER A 267 3.23 -25.50 -15.90
C SER A 267 4.58 -24.80 -16.20
N ARG A 268 5.02 -24.88 -17.47
CA ARG A 268 6.23 -24.18 -17.96
C ARG A 268 6.12 -22.66 -17.73
N TRP A 269 4.95 -22.08 -17.97
CA TRP A 269 4.71 -20.65 -17.80
C TRP A 269 4.80 -20.22 -16.33
N ARG A 270 4.23 -20.99 -15.41
CA ARG A 270 4.37 -20.74 -13.97
C ARG A 270 5.83 -20.82 -13.51
N TRP A 271 6.60 -21.77 -14.04
CA TRP A 271 8.03 -21.86 -13.77
C TRP A 271 8.81 -20.64 -14.27
N VAL A 272 8.54 -20.19 -15.51
CA VAL A 272 9.15 -18.96 -16.07
C VAL A 272 8.78 -17.75 -15.23
N GLN A 273 7.50 -17.59 -14.89
CA GLN A 273 7.00 -16.48 -14.07
C GLN A 273 7.70 -16.42 -12.70
N ARG A 274 7.85 -17.55 -12.01
CA ARG A 274 8.58 -17.64 -10.74
C ARG A 274 10.07 -17.37 -10.88
N LYS A 275 10.71 -17.81 -11.96
CA LYS A 275 12.12 -17.48 -12.24
C LYS A 275 12.33 -15.98 -12.44
N LEU A 276 11.49 -15.35 -13.26
CA LEU A 276 11.52 -13.91 -13.48
C LEU A 276 11.25 -13.14 -12.19
N GLN A 277 10.28 -13.57 -11.39
CA GLN A 277 10.00 -12.98 -10.08
C GLN A 277 11.21 -13.03 -9.14
N LYS A 278 11.91 -14.17 -9.06
CA LYS A 278 13.12 -14.30 -8.24
C LYS A 278 14.27 -13.43 -8.74
N LEU A 279 14.43 -13.30 -10.06
CA LEU A 279 15.49 -12.50 -10.67
C LEU A 279 15.25 -11.00 -10.50
N LEU A 280 14.02 -10.55 -10.77
CA LEU A 280 13.68 -9.14 -10.87
C LEU A 280 13.16 -8.56 -9.53
N GLY A 281 12.74 -9.41 -8.59
CA GLY A 281 12.15 -9.00 -7.32
C GLY A 281 10.72 -8.42 -7.44
N PHE A 282 10.17 -8.33 -8.65
CA PHE A 282 8.78 -7.96 -8.92
C PHE A 282 8.03 -9.12 -9.58
N ALA A 283 6.72 -9.19 -9.38
CA ALA A 283 5.87 -10.21 -9.98
C ALA A 283 5.37 -9.78 -11.37
N PRO A 284 5.76 -10.46 -12.47
CA PRO A 284 5.17 -10.19 -13.78
C PRO A 284 3.76 -10.81 -13.83
N CYS A 285 2.78 -10.02 -13.42
CA CYS A 285 1.36 -10.35 -13.48
C CYS A 285 0.79 -10.00 -14.85
N ILE A 286 0.04 -10.93 -15.46
CA ILE A 286 -0.78 -10.65 -16.66
C ILE A 286 -2.20 -10.41 -16.16
N PHE A 287 -2.61 -9.15 -16.12
CA PHE A 287 -3.89 -8.75 -15.55
C PHE A 287 -4.62 -7.76 -16.44
N HIS A 288 -5.92 -7.65 -16.21
CA HIS A 288 -6.76 -6.66 -16.84
C HIS A 288 -7.86 -6.19 -15.90
N GLY A 289 -8.28 -4.94 -16.09
CA GLY A 289 -9.43 -4.35 -15.45
C GLY A 289 -10.45 -3.96 -16.52
N CYS A 290 -10.94 -2.73 -16.44
CA CYS A 290 -11.86 -2.13 -17.39
C CYS A 290 -11.25 -0.95 -18.17
N GLY A 291 -11.95 -0.53 -19.21
CA GLY A 291 -11.63 0.68 -19.97
C GLY A 291 -11.93 1.96 -19.19
N PHE A 292 -11.35 3.07 -19.67
CA PHE A 292 -11.51 4.38 -19.03
C PHE A 292 -12.93 4.96 -19.17
N PHE A 293 -13.59 4.69 -20.30
CA PHE A 293 -14.93 5.22 -20.61
C PHE A 293 -16.06 4.21 -20.40
N SER A 294 -15.75 2.92 -20.25
CA SER A 294 -16.73 1.85 -20.04
C SER A 294 -16.18 0.77 -19.13
N THR A 295 -17.00 0.31 -18.18
CA THR A 295 -16.67 -0.80 -17.27
C THR A 295 -16.72 -2.17 -17.96
N GLU A 296 -17.37 -2.24 -19.13
CA GLU A 296 -17.54 -3.48 -19.90
C GLU A 296 -16.41 -3.72 -20.90
N SER A 297 -15.65 -2.67 -21.26
CA SER A 297 -14.50 -2.81 -22.14
C SER A 297 -13.26 -3.26 -21.38
N TRP A 298 -12.40 -3.99 -22.06
CA TRP A 298 -11.10 -4.42 -21.54
C TRP A 298 -10.13 -3.23 -21.43
N GLY A 299 -9.35 -3.16 -20.35
CA GLY A 299 -8.36 -2.09 -20.16
C GLY A 299 -7.54 -2.20 -18.88
N PHE A 300 -6.80 -1.13 -18.56
CA PHE A 300 -5.89 -1.08 -17.41
C PHE A 300 -6.48 -0.44 -16.15
N VAL A 301 -7.67 0.17 -16.23
CA VAL A 301 -8.30 0.79 -15.06
C VAL A 301 -8.84 -0.34 -14.15
N PRO A 302 -8.51 -0.38 -12.85
CA PRO A 302 -8.96 -1.47 -11.98
C PRO A 302 -10.47 -1.44 -11.77
N TYR A 303 -11.08 -2.54 -11.36
CA TYR A 303 -12.48 -2.55 -10.95
C TYR A 303 -12.65 -1.76 -9.64
N GLY A 304 -13.55 -0.76 -9.63
CA GLY A 304 -13.84 0.10 -8.47
C GLY A 304 -14.63 -0.59 -7.36
N LYS A 305 -14.11 -1.71 -6.84
CA LYS A 305 -14.72 -2.49 -5.76
C LYS A 305 -14.29 -1.93 -4.39
N PRO A 306 -15.16 -2.00 -3.35
CA PRO A 306 -14.82 -1.52 -2.01
C PRO A 306 -13.61 -2.23 -1.41
N ILE A 307 -12.63 -1.47 -0.89
CA ILE A 307 -11.49 -2.01 -0.13
C ILE A 307 -11.63 -1.63 1.35
N ASN A 308 -11.72 -2.62 2.23
CA ASN A 308 -11.92 -2.44 3.67
C ASN A 308 -10.76 -3.06 4.45
N THR A 309 -9.88 -2.22 4.97
CA THR A 309 -8.71 -2.65 5.74
C THR A 309 -8.99 -2.58 7.23
N VAL A 310 -8.90 -3.72 7.91
CA VAL A 310 -9.08 -3.86 9.36
C VAL A 310 -7.71 -4.01 10.02
N VAL A 311 -7.39 -3.11 10.95
CA VAL A 311 -6.19 -3.19 11.80
C VAL A 311 -6.59 -3.89 13.09
N GLY A 312 -6.02 -5.08 13.32
CA GLY A 312 -6.31 -5.95 14.45
C GLY A 312 -5.69 -5.51 15.77
N GLU A 313 -5.80 -6.39 16.76
CA GLU A 313 -5.23 -6.20 18.09
C GLU A 313 -3.71 -6.41 18.09
N PRO A 314 -2.92 -5.54 18.75
CA PRO A 314 -1.48 -5.73 18.85
C PRO A 314 -1.12 -6.94 19.72
N ILE A 315 -0.24 -7.78 19.22
CA ILE A 315 0.43 -8.84 19.97
C ILE A 315 1.71 -8.23 20.54
N THR A 316 1.71 -8.05 21.86
CA THR A 316 2.88 -7.52 22.58
C THR A 316 4.01 -8.53 22.55
N VAL A 317 5.21 -8.09 22.19
CA VAL A 317 6.40 -8.93 22.14
C VAL A 317 7.51 -8.41 23.08
N PRO A 318 8.31 -9.29 23.70
CA PRO A 318 9.51 -8.88 24.40
C PRO A 318 10.58 -8.43 23.40
N LYS A 319 11.55 -7.65 23.88
CA LYS A 319 12.78 -7.37 23.13
C LYS A 319 13.81 -8.44 23.45
N LEU A 320 14.20 -9.24 22.46
CA LEU A 320 15.17 -10.34 22.57
C LEU A 320 16.24 -10.18 21.49
N GLU A 321 17.51 -10.04 21.86
CA GLU A 321 18.59 -9.81 20.89
C GLU A 321 18.74 -10.96 19.88
N ASP A 322 18.73 -12.20 20.38
CA ASP A 322 18.73 -13.41 19.56
C ASP A 322 17.54 -14.33 19.94
N PRO A 323 16.35 -14.13 19.34
CA PRO A 323 15.20 -14.97 19.62
C PRO A 323 15.40 -16.36 19.03
N THR A 324 15.22 -17.40 19.86
CA THR A 324 15.32 -18.79 19.43
C THR A 324 14.24 -19.13 18.39
N PRO A 325 14.46 -20.14 17.52
CA PRO A 325 13.46 -20.57 16.55
C PRO A 325 12.09 -20.89 17.17
N ASP A 326 12.08 -21.52 18.35
CA ASP A 326 10.84 -21.90 19.04
C ASP A 326 10.03 -20.69 19.52
N VAL A 327 10.71 -19.66 20.02
CA VAL A 327 10.05 -18.40 20.41
C VAL A 327 9.49 -17.68 19.19
N VAL A 328 10.24 -17.67 18.07
CA VAL A 328 9.75 -17.12 16.81
C VAL A 328 8.52 -17.91 16.32
N GLU A 329 8.51 -19.23 16.46
CA GLU A 329 7.38 -20.08 16.09
C GLU A 329 6.14 -19.80 16.93
N MET A 330 6.33 -19.68 18.24
CA MET A 330 5.25 -19.36 19.18
C MET A 330 4.57 -18.05 18.79
N TYR A 331 5.33 -16.97 18.60
CA TYR A 331 4.77 -15.67 18.21
C TYR A 331 4.21 -15.66 16.79
N HIS A 332 4.79 -16.42 15.86
CA HIS A 332 4.24 -16.57 14.51
C HIS A 332 2.90 -17.30 14.54
N THR A 333 2.76 -18.35 15.35
CA THR A 333 1.50 -19.07 15.57
C THR A 333 0.44 -18.15 16.17
N MET A 334 0.81 -17.36 17.19
CA MET A 334 -0.09 -16.34 17.77
C MET A 334 -0.52 -15.32 16.70
N TYR A 335 0.39 -14.85 15.86
CA TYR A 335 0.10 -13.93 14.77
C TYR A 335 -0.89 -14.52 13.75
N VAL A 336 -0.66 -15.76 13.32
CA VAL A 336 -1.52 -16.49 12.38
C VAL A 336 -2.93 -16.69 12.96
N ASN A 337 -3.03 -17.08 14.23
CA ASN A 337 -4.31 -17.25 14.92
C ASN A 337 -5.05 -15.91 15.05
N SER A 338 -4.35 -14.83 15.37
CA SER A 338 -4.93 -13.49 15.47
C SER A 338 -5.43 -12.98 14.11
N LEU A 339 -4.66 -13.18 13.03
CA LEU A 339 -5.08 -12.84 11.67
C LEU A 339 -6.32 -13.64 11.23
N THR A 340 -6.36 -14.94 11.53
CA THR A 340 -7.49 -15.82 11.19
C THR A 340 -8.75 -15.43 11.96
N THR A 341 -8.61 -15.13 13.25
CA THR A 341 -9.68 -14.60 14.09
C THR A 341 -10.21 -13.27 13.55
N LEU A 342 -9.30 -12.36 13.17
CA LEU A 342 -9.65 -11.07 12.59
C LEU A 342 -10.42 -11.24 11.27
N PHE A 343 -9.97 -12.15 10.40
CA PHE A 343 -10.66 -12.47 9.16
C PHE A 343 -12.09 -12.98 9.43
N ASN A 344 -12.22 -14.03 10.25
CA ASN A 344 -13.50 -14.65 10.57
C ASN A 344 -14.50 -13.67 11.18
N LYS A 345 -14.03 -12.79 12.07
CA LYS A 345 -14.87 -11.78 12.73
C LYS A 345 -15.47 -10.75 11.75
N TYR A 346 -14.78 -10.45 10.65
CA TYR A 346 -15.15 -9.35 9.76
C TYR A 346 -15.62 -9.78 8.36
N LYS A 347 -15.40 -11.04 7.96
CA LYS A 347 -15.67 -11.52 6.58
C LYS A 347 -17.11 -11.28 6.14
N THR A 348 -18.10 -11.63 6.97
CA THR A 348 -19.53 -11.47 6.62
C THR A 348 -19.96 -10.02 6.50
N ARG A 349 -19.37 -9.14 7.32
CA ARG A 349 -19.59 -7.69 7.24
C ARG A 349 -19.16 -7.09 5.90
N PHE A 350 -18.21 -7.73 5.23
CA PHE A 350 -17.65 -7.27 3.95
C PHE A 350 -18.04 -8.15 2.77
N GLY A 351 -19.15 -8.89 2.89
CA GLY A 351 -19.81 -9.59 1.77
C GLY A 351 -19.32 -11.01 1.51
N LEU A 352 -18.47 -11.56 2.35
CA LEU A 352 -18.10 -12.99 2.30
C LEU A 352 -19.13 -13.85 3.03
N LYS A 353 -19.15 -15.14 2.72
CA LYS A 353 -19.99 -16.13 3.38
C LYS A 353 -19.36 -16.60 4.68
N GLU A 354 -20.19 -17.10 5.59
CA GLU A 354 -19.69 -17.71 6.84
C GLU A 354 -18.81 -18.93 6.57
N SER A 355 -19.07 -19.65 5.48
CA SER A 355 -18.28 -20.79 5.01
C SER A 355 -16.92 -20.40 4.42
N ASP A 356 -16.69 -19.13 4.07
CA ASP A 356 -15.44 -18.71 3.45
C ASP A 356 -14.32 -18.76 4.49
N VAL A 357 -13.16 -19.28 4.09
CA VAL A 357 -12.00 -19.49 4.95
C VAL A 357 -10.80 -18.71 4.42
N LEU A 358 -9.92 -18.28 5.33
CA LEU A 358 -8.63 -17.73 5.00
C LEU A 358 -7.63 -18.88 4.75
N LEU A 359 -7.19 -19.02 3.50
CA LEU A 359 -6.20 -20.04 3.13
C LEU A 359 -4.79 -19.51 3.41
N ILE A 360 -4.02 -20.22 4.23
CA ILE A 360 -2.65 -19.84 4.59
C ILE A 360 -1.67 -20.83 3.98
N HIS A 361 -0.84 -20.33 3.06
CA HIS A 361 0.20 -21.06 2.34
C HIS A 361 1.60 -20.80 2.89
#